data_AF-A0A6A5GHT8-F1
#
_entry.id   AF-A0A6A5GHT8-F1
#
_cell.length_a   1.000
_cell.length_b   1.000
_cell.length_c   1.000
_cell.angle_alpha   90.00
_cell.angle_beta   90.00
_cell.angle_gamma   90.00
#
_symmetry.space_group_name_H-M   'P 1'
#
loop_
_entity.id
_entity.type
_entity.pdbx_description
1 polymer ?
#
loop_
_entity_poly.entity_id
_entity_poly.type
_entity_poly.pdbx_seq_one_letter_code
_entity_poly.pdbx_strand_id
1 'polypeptide(L)'
;MLSLNTTNGSEDALAEYMEQLNDMIVPLLTILIILGLFFMIIFLLSLGLIPSFLRRHRGNRENWMKFAEFPIINHSYHVIRTYYVGYVGSMFIIGPILGFAFVNFNIKMWPLLLVAFVLAIICFVCCYIVQLFTQVYLVTIAYELVGLCKNKDDLKEKHIEHEQRVKRSWIKKLYLIFIARDFLLMPALIIYDVVHIYQEMATPGLTMENVFVSQIVGMIISAIIYLMVPMATLYSIIMKISSNEKPISENPLRRLMFVQGVVISSLIMMIIVAFGILFIIDHRRSFNILIYGFQATGLMLPLQIQMTTLIVCKKADSEASANQIAPIAPPAYSEKSNNDLI
;
A
#
# COMPACT_ATOMS: atom_id res chain seq x y z
N MET A 1 -58.19 -45.18 -11.15
CA MET A 1 -56.85 -45.23 -10.53
C MET A 1 -55.87 -44.54 -11.46
N LEU A 2 -55.72 -43.22 -11.30
CA LEU A 2 -54.62 -42.45 -11.91
C LEU A 2 -53.66 -42.17 -10.77
N SER A 3 -52.56 -42.94 -10.76
CA SER A 3 -51.41 -42.68 -9.90
C SER A 3 -50.81 -41.35 -10.34
N LEU A 4 -51.04 -40.29 -9.54
CA LEU A 4 -50.36 -39.02 -9.71
C LEU A 4 -48.89 -39.27 -9.33
N ASN A 5 -48.05 -39.41 -10.34
CA ASN A 5 -46.60 -39.51 -10.19
C ASN A 5 -46.07 -38.15 -9.68
N THR A 6 -46.16 -37.91 -8.38
CA THR A 6 -45.82 -36.63 -7.72
C THR A 6 -44.38 -36.58 -7.22
N THR A 7 -43.62 -37.67 -7.40
CA THR A 7 -42.24 -37.79 -6.94
C THR A 7 -41.22 -37.20 -7.92
N ASN A 8 -41.45 -37.27 -9.23
CA ASN A 8 -40.44 -36.86 -10.23
C ASN A 8 -40.22 -35.34 -10.28
N GLY A 9 -41.25 -34.53 -10.04
CA GLY A 9 -41.13 -33.05 -10.08
C GLY A 9 -40.37 -32.45 -8.89
N SER A 10 -40.20 -33.19 -7.78
CA SER A 10 -39.47 -32.72 -6.59
C SER A 10 -37.98 -33.05 -6.67
N GLU A 11 -37.61 -34.18 -7.29
CA GLU A 11 -36.21 -34.56 -7.51
C GLU A 11 -35.56 -33.68 -8.59
N ASP A 12 -36.27 -33.37 -9.67
CA ASP A 12 -35.77 -32.48 -10.73
C ASP A 12 -35.58 -31.03 -10.22
N ALA A 13 -36.50 -30.53 -9.39
CA ALA A 13 -36.38 -29.19 -8.78
C ALA A 13 -35.25 -29.12 -7.72
N LEU A 14 -35.00 -30.20 -6.98
CA LEU A 14 -33.89 -30.29 -6.04
C LEU A 14 -32.55 -30.37 -6.78
N ALA A 15 -32.49 -31.08 -7.91
CA ALA A 15 -31.31 -31.16 -8.76
C ALA A 15 -30.98 -29.79 -9.39
N GLU A 16 -31.97 -29.08 -9.91
CA GLU A 16 -31.82 -27.73 -10.47
C GLU A 16 -31.37 -26.72 -9.40
N TYR A 17 -31.91 -26.81 -8.18
CA TYR A 17 -31.46 -26.00 -7.04
C TYR A 17 -30.02 -26.33 -6.61
N MET A 18 -29.66 -27.62 -6.56
CA MET A 18 -28.29 -28.06 -6.26
C MET A 18 -27.29 -27.60 -7.33
N GLU A 19 -27.69 -27.61 -8.60
CA GLU A 19 -26.88 -27.13 -9.73
C GLU A 19 -26.66 -25.61 -9.63
N GLN A 20 -27.70 -24.82 -9.39
CA GLN A 20 -27.57 -23.37 -9.14
C GLN A 20 -26.73 -23.05 -7.90
N LEU A 21 -26.87 -23.85 -6.83
CA LEU A 21 -26.07 -23.69 -5.62
C LEU A 21 -24.59 -23.97 -5.92
N ASN A 22 -24.29 -25.01 -6.70
CA ASN A 22 -22.93 -25.39 -7.08
C ASN A 22 -22.29 -24.33 -8.00
N ASP A 23 -23.06 -23.80 -8.95
CA ASP A 23 -22.64 -22.71 -9.85
C ASP A 23 -22.31 -21.41 -9.11
N MET A 24 -22.89 -21.17 -7.93
CA MET A 24 -22.54 -20.04 -7.06
C MET A 24 -21.40 -20.36 -6.09
N ILE A 25 -21.38 -21.56 -5.50
CA ILE A 25 -20.42 -21.96 -4.47
C ILE A 25 -19.02 -22.14 -5.06
N VAL A 26 -18.89 -22.78 -6.23
CA VAL A 26 -17.59 -23.09 -6.83
C VAL A 26 -16.78 -21.83 -7.16
N PRO A 27 -17.34 -20.79 -7.82
CA PRO A 27 -16.61 -19.55 -8.06
C PRO A 27 -16.27 -18.81 -6.76
N LEU A 28 -17.17 -18.81 -5.78
CA LEU A 28 -16.96 -18.15 -4.49
C LEU A 28 -15.81 -18.82 -3.72
N LEU A 29 -15.80 -20.15 -3.66
CA LEU A 29 -14.71 -20.94 -3.06
C LEU A 29 -13.38 -20.67 -3.77
N THR A 30 -13.41 -20.60 -5.10
CA THR A 30 -12.22 -20.30 -5.92
C THR A 30 -11.66 -18.92 -5.58
N ILE A 31 -12.51 -17.89 -5.48
CA ILE A 31 -12.11 -16.53 -5.08
C ILE A 31 -11.51 -16.53 -3.67
N LEU A 32 -12.14 -17.22 -2.71
CA LEU A 32 -11.64 -17.31 -1.33
C LEU A 32 -10.28 -18.01 -1.25
N ILE A 33 -10.07 -19.07 -2.03
CA ILE A 33 -8.77 -19.76 -2.12
C ILE A 33 -7.70 -18.84 -2.69
N ILE A 34 -7.99 -18.14 -3.80
CA ILE A 34 -7.05 -17.18 -4.41
C ILE A 34 -6.68 -16.07 -3.42
N LEU A 35 -7.67 -15.51 -2.72
CA LEU A 35 -7.47 -14.49 -1.71
C LEU A 35 -6.61 -15.02 -0.54
N GLY A 36 -6.90 -16.24 -0.08
CA GLY A 36 -6.13 -16.92 0.96
C GLY A 36 -4.66 -17.13 0.56
N LEU A 37 -4.41 -17.62 -0.67
CA LEU A 37 -3.06 -17.79 -1.21
C LEU A 37 -2.31 -16.45 -1.31
N PHE A 38 -2.98 -15.40 -1.76
CA PHE A 38 -2.40 -14.07 -1.84
C PHE A 38 -1.99 -13.53 -0.46
N PHE A 39 -2.85 -13.69 0.56
CA PHE A 39 -2.51 -13.34 1.94
C PHE A 39 -1.37 -14.19 2.50
N MET A 40 -1.32 -15.48 2.17
CA MET A 40 -0.21 -16.34 2.57
C MET A 40 1.11 -15.89 1.96
N ILE A 41 1.13 -15.47 0.69
CA ILE A 41 2.34 -14.89 0.06
C ILE A 41 2.76 -13.61 0.80
N ILE A 42 1.82 -12.71 1.08
CA ILE A 42 2.09 -11.48 1.84
C ILE A 42 2.67 -11.80 3.23
N PHE A 43 2.12 -12.79 3.91
CA PHE A 43 2.59 -13.23 5.22
C PHE A 43 4.03 -13.76 5.15
N LEU A 44 4.32 -14.67 4.22
CA LEU A 44 5.65 -15.26 4.03
C LEU A 44 6.69 -14.19 3.67
N LEU A 45 6.35 -13.27 2.76
CA LEU A 45 7.20 -12.14 2.43
C LEU A 45 7.46 -11.25 3.65
N SER A 46 6.40 -10.92 4.40
CA SER A 46 6.52 -10.10 5.61
C SER A 46 7.43 -10.76 6.65
N LEU A 47 7.32 -12.08 6.84
CA LEU A 47 8.12 -12.83 7.80
C LEU A 47 9.62 -12.81 7.47
N GLY A 48 9.98 -12.87 6.18
CA GLY A 48 11.37 -12.74 5.74
C GLY A 48 11.90 -11.30 5.76
N LEU A 49 11.05 -10.32 5.41
CA LEU A 49 11.45 -8.93 5.22
C LEU A 49 11.52 -8.15 6.54
N ILE A 50 10.58 -8.36 7.47
CA ILE A 50 10.48 -7.57 8.71
C ILE A 50 11.77 -7.65 9.54
N PRO A 51 12.32 -8.83 9.89
CA PRO A 51 13.53 -8.89 10.72
C PRO A 51 14.73 -8.20 10.05
N SER A 52 14.90 -8.43 8.76
CA SER A 52 15.97 -7.85 7.94
C SER A 52 15.86 -6.33 7.88
N PHE A 53 14.64 -5.82 7.62
CA PHE A 53 14.35 -4.40 7.59
C PHE A 53 14.60 -3.73 8.94
N LEU A 54 14.11 -4.33 10.04
CA LEU A 54 14.28 -3.78 11.39
C LEU A 54 15.76 -3.72 11.79
N ARG A 55 16.53 -4.78 11.48
CA ARG A 55 17.98 -4.82 11.72
C ARG A 55 18.69 -3.72 10.94
N ARG A 56 18.36 -3.55 9.65
CA ARG A 56 19.02 -2.56 8.80
C ARG A 56 18.71 -1.13 9.21
N HIS A 57 17.45 -0.84 9.55
CA HIS A 57 17.07 0.47 10.06
C HIS A 57 17.76 0.78 11.39
N ARG A 58 17.87 -0.19 12.31
CA ARG A 58 18.59 0.01 13.58
C ARG A 58 20.07 0.32 13.35
N GLY A 59 20.74 -0.40 12.45
CA GLY A 59 22.17 -0.20 12.15
C GLY A 59 22.49 1.15 11.51
N ASN A 60 21.57 1.71 10.71
CA ASN A 60 21.78 2.99 10.03
C ASN A 60 21.16 4.20 10.74
N ARG A 61 20.48 3.98 11.88
CA ARG A 61 19.65 5.01 12.52
C ARG A 61 20.41 6.29 12.84
N GLU A 62 21.60 6.18 13.42
CA GLU A 62 22.41 7.33 13.83
C GLU A 62 22.87 8.16 12.63
N ASN A 63 23.25 7.49 11.54
CA ASN A 63 23.63 8.16 10.30
C ASN A 63 22.41 8.80 9.63
N TRP A 64 21.26 8.11 9.62
CA TRP A 64 20.05 8.61 9.00
C TRP A 64 19.44 9.81 9.72
N MET A 65 19.62 9.92 11.03
CA MET A 65 19.13 11.04 11.84
C MET A 65 19.71 12.40 11.42
N LYS A 66 20.82 12.41 10.68
CA LYS A 66 21.46 13.63 10.16
C LYS A 66 20.76 14.23 8.95
N PHE A 67 19.77 13.56 8.37
CA PHE A 67 19.08 14.02 7.16
C PHE A 67 17.67 14.55 7.46
N ALA A 68 17.20 15.51 6.67
CA ALA A 68 15.89 16.14 6.86
C ALA A 68 14.72 15.15 6.65
N GLU A 69 14.92 14.11 5.84
CA GLU A 69 13.92 13.08 5.50
C GLU A 69 13.74 12.01 6.60
N PHE A 70 14.62 11.99 7.60
CA PHE A 70 14.60 11.00 8.68
C PHE A 70 13.22 10.82 9.36
N PRO A 71 12.44 11.87 9.66
CA PRO A 71 11.14 11.70 10.29
C PRO A 71 10.17 10.82 9.51
N ILE A 72 10.22 10.85 8.17
CA ILE A 72 9.33 10.06 7.29
C ILE A 72 9.71 8.57 7.37
N ILE A 73 11.02 8.28 7.27
CA ILE A 73 11.54 6.91 7.35
C ILE A 73 11.36 6.33 8.76
N ASN A 74 11.65 7.12 9.80
CA ASN A 74 11.49 6.70 11.19
C ASN A 74 10.01 6.48 11.56
N HIS A 75 9.10 7.30 11.03
CA HIS A 75 7.66 7.09 11.18
C HIS A 75 7.22 5.76 10.55
N SER A 76 7.69 5.50 9.32
CA SER A 76 7.41 4.24 8.61
C SER A 76 7.94 3.02 9.37
N TYR A 77 9.15 3.11 9.92
CA TYR A 77 9.71 2.08 10.80
C TYR A 77 8.82 1.82 12.02
N HIS A 78 8.34 2.87 12.69
CA HIS A 78 7.48 2.72 13.86
C HIS A 78 6.16 2.04 13.53
N VAL A 79 5.50 2.43 12.43
CA VAL A 79 4.24 1.84 12.00
C VAL A 79 4.43 0.38 11.60
N ILE A 80 5.47 0.08 10.81
CA ILE A 80 5.79 -1.28 10.37
C ILE A 80 6.03 -2.19 11.59
N ARG A 81 6.87 -1.75 12.53
CA ARG A 81 7.23 -2.55 13.71
C ARG A 81 6.03 -2.82 14.63
N THR A 82 5.14 -1.86 14.78
CA THR A 82 4.10 -1.89 15.83
C THR A 82 2.77 -2.39 15.30
N TYR A 83 2.28 -1.81 14.19
CA TYR A 83 0.93 -2.06 13.69
C TYR A 83 0.91 -3.05 12.54
N TYR A 84 1.86 -2.97 11.60
CA TYR A 84 1.90 -3.90 10.47
C TYR A 84 2.23 -5.33 10.92
N VAL A 85 3.19 -5.49 11.85
CA VAL A 85 3.47 -6.80 12.49
C VAL A 85 2.21 -7.35 13.17
N GLY A 86 1.49 -6.52 13.93
CA GLY A 86 0.26 -6.91 14.61
C GLY A 86 -0.84 -7.33 13.64
N TYR A 87 -1.02 -6.58 12.54
CA TYR A 87 -1.95 -6.89 11.45
C TYR A 87 -1.64 -8.25 10.80
N VAL A 88 -0.41 -8.43 10.33
CA VAL A 88 0.02 -9.67 9.64
C VAL A 88 -0.06 -10.88 10.57
N GLY A 89 0.37 -10.73 11.83
CA GLY A 89 0.28 -11.79 12.83
C GLY A 89 -1.15 -12.17 13.18
N SER A 90 -2.04 -11.18 13.36
CA SER A 90 -3.45 -11.42 13.68
C SER A 90 -4.17 -12.13 12.53
N MET A 91 -3.96 -11.70 11.29
CA MET A 91 -4.53 -12.36 10.11
C MET A 91 -4.11 -13.83 10.00
N PHE A 92 -2.84 -14.14 10.25
CA PHE A 92 -2.33 -15.50 10.21
C PHE A 92 -2.92 -16.40 11.30
N ILE A 93 -3.25 -15.85 12.47
CA ILE A 93 -3.87 -16.63 13.57
C ILE A 93 -5.37 -16.81 13.31
N ILE A 94 -6.07 -15.77 12.86
CA ILE A 94 -7.52 -15.79 12.63
C ILE A 94 -7.88 -16.79 11.52
N GLY A 95 -7.13 -16.83 10.41
CA GLY A 95 -7.44 -17.67 9.25
C GLY A 95 -7.62 -19.16 9.60
N PRO A 96 -6.61 -19.82 10.20
CA PRO A 96 -6.70 -21.21 10.64
C PRO A 96 -7.80 -21.44 11.68
N ILE A 97 -8.02 -20.50 12.61
CA ILE A 97 -9.09 -20.61 13.61
C ILE A 97 -10.46 -20.63 12.94
N LEU A 98 -10.71 -19.70 12.01
CA LEU A 98 -11.96 -19.64 11.26
C LEU A 98 -12.13 -20.88 10.37
N GLY A 99 -11.07 -21.32 9.69
CA GLY A 99 -11.09 -22.54 8.88
C GLY A 99 -11.44 -23.78 9.70
N PHE A 100 -10.81 -23.94 10.88
CA PHE A 100 -11.10 -25.05 11.78
C PHE A 100 -12.52 -24.99 12.36
N ALA A 101 -12.98 -23.80 12.75
CA ALA A 101 -14.34 -23.57 13.26
C ALA A 101 -15.42 -23.80 12.19
N PHE A 102 -15.12 -23.47 10.93
CA PHE A 102 -16.03 -23.72 9.80
C PHE A 102 -16.22 -25.22 9.54
N VAL A 103 -15.13 -25.99 9.54
CA VAL A 103 -15.19 -27.45 9.31
C VAL A 103 -15.85 -28.20 10.47
N ASN A 104 -15.66 -27.75 11.71
CA ASN A 104 -16.10 -28.46 12.92
C ASN A 104 -17.19 -27.70 13.69
N PHE A 105 -18.09 -27.00 12.99
CA PHE A 105 -19.03 -26.08 13.62
C PHE A 105 -19.93 -26.78 14.66
N ASN A 106 -19.74 -26.43 15.93
CA ASN A 106 -20.48 -26.98 17.07
C ASN A 106 -20.44 -25.98 18.25
N ILE A 107 -21.32 -26.13 19.24
CA ILE A 107 -21.40 -25.29 20.44
C ILE A 107 -20.06 -25.28 21.20
N LYS A 108 -19.28 -26.36 21.14
CA LYS A 108 -17.94 -26.41 21.75
C LYS A 108 -16.93 -25.41 21.14
N MET A 109 -17.23 -24.85 19.96
CA MET A 109 -16.39 -23.89 19.25
C MET A 109 -16.63 -22.43 19.66
N TRP A 110 -17.68 -22.13 20.43
CA TRP A 110 -17.98 -20.76 20.88
C TRP A 110 -16.80 -20.06 21.59
N PRO A 111 -16.05 -20.71 22.51
CA PRO A 111 -14.88 -20.08 23.13
C PRO A 111 -13.79 -19.74 22.11
N LEU A 112 -13.57 -20.60 21.11
CA LEU A 112 -12.58 -20.37 20.07
C LEU A 112 -13.01 -19.23 19.14
N LEU A 113 -14.31 -19.15 18.80
CA LEU A 113 -14.88 -18.04 18.04
C LEU A 113 -14.82 -16.71 18.81
N LEU A 114 -14.97 -16.72 20.13
CA LEU A 114 -14.77 -15.54 20.97
C LEU A 114 -13.32 -15.03 20.87
N VAL A 115 -12.33 -15.93 20.94
CA VAL A 115 -10.91 -15.58 20.75
C VAL A 115 -10.68 -15.02 19.35
N ALA A 116 -11.26 -15.65 18.31
CA ALA A 116 -11.18 -15.15 16.94
C ALA A 116 -11.78 -13.74 16.80
N PHE A 117 -12.89 -13.47 17.48
CA PHE A 117 -13.56 -12.17 17.48
C PHE A 117 -12.68 -11.09 18.13
N VAL A 118 -12.07 -11.37 19.29
CA VAL A 118 -11.13 -10.44 19.93
C VAL A 118 -9.93 -10.15 19.02
N LEU A 119 -9.36 -11.19 18.40
CA LEU A 119 -8.27 -11.03 17.44
C LEU A 119 -8.71 -10.25 16.20
N ALA A 120 -9.95 -10.43 15.73
CA ALA A 120 -10.50 -9.69 14.60
C ALA A 120 -10.62 -8.19 14.91
N ILE A 121 -10.98 -7.80 16.13
CA ILE A 121 -10.97 -6.40 16.57
C ILE A 121 -9.55 -5.83 16.54
N ILE A 122 -8.58 -6.55 17.09
CA ILE A 122 -7.16 -6.14 17.06
C ILE A 122 -6.67 -5.99 15.63
N CYS A 123 -7.01 -6.95 14.76
CA CYS A 123 -6.69 -6.95 13.36
C CYS A 123 -7.30 -5.72 12.65
N PHE A 124 -8.56 -5.41 12.92
CA PHE A 124 -9.28 -4.26 12.36
C PHE A 124 -8.59 -2.95 12.74
N VAL A 125 -8.25 -2.74 14.02
CA VAL A 125 -7.55 -1.53 14.48
C VAL A 125 -6.17 -1.42 13.84
N CYS A 126 -5.39 -2.50 13.81
CA CYS A 126 -4.08 -2.49 13.16
C CYS A 126 -4.17 -2.21 11.66
N CYS A 127 -5.13 -2.84 10.97
CA CYS A 127 -5.41 -2.62 9.55
C CYS A 127 -5.77 -1.15 9.28
N TYR A 128 -6.65 -0.56 10.10
CA TYR A 128 -7.02 0.85 9.97
C TYR A 128 -5.82 1.79 10.12
N ILE A 129 -4.96 1.57 11.14
CA ILE A 129 -3.76 2.38 11.34
C ILE A 129 -2.77 2.24 10.18
N VAL A 130 -2.61 1.02 9.63
CA VAL A 130 -1.78 0.78 8.44
C VAL A 130 -2.35 1.51 7.22
N GLN A 131 -3.68 1.49 7.03
CA GLN A 131 -4.34 2.17 5.92
C GLN A 131 -4.17 3.71 6.01
N LEU A 132 -4.34 4.28 7.21
CA LEU A 132 -4.05 5.69 7.46
C LEU A 132 -2.58 6.03 7.18
N PHE A 133 -1.67 5.18 7.67
CA PHE A 133 -0.24 5.34 7.40
C PHE A 133 0.04 5.37 5.90
N THR A 134 -0.57 4.49 5.12
CA THR A 134 -0.38 4.45 3.67
C THR A 134 -0.72 5.79 3.04
N GLN A 135 -1.87 6.38 3.37
CA GLN A 135 -2.28 7.66 2.80
C GLN A 135 -1.33 8.79 3.22
N VAL A 136 -0.94 8.85 4.50
CA VAL A 136 0.04 9.84 4.99
C VAL A 136 1.39 9.67 4.29
N TYR A 137 1.84 8.43 4.10
CA TYR A 137 3.10 8.12 3.46
C TYR A 137 3.10 8.54 1.99
N LEU A 138 2.04 8.21 1.24
CA LEU A 138 1.89 8.60 -0.17
C LEU A 138 1.95 10.13 -0.35
N VAL A 139 1.27 10.89 0.51
CA VAL A 139 1.31 12.37 0.45
C VAL A 139 2.71 12.90 0.77
N THR A 140 3.33 12.39 1.85
CA THR A 140 4.66 12.87 2.27
C THR A 140 5.76 12.51 1.27
N ILE A 141 5.75 11.31 0.69
CA ILE A 141 6.73 10.92 -0.32
C ILE A 141 6.53 11.69 -1.62
N ALA A 142 5.28 11.94 -2.05
CA ALA A 142 4.99 12.77 -3.22
C ALA A 142 5.54 14.20 -3.04
N TYR A 143 5.34 14.78 -1.85
CA TYR A 143 5.88 16.11 -1.53
C TYR A 143 7.42 16.14 -1.60
N GLU A 144 8.10 15.13 -1.03
CA GLU A 144 9.56 15.05 -1.09
C GLU A 144 10.06 14.84 -2.53
N LEU A 145 9.38 14.02 -3.34
CA LEU A 145 9.72 13.77 -4.74
C LEU A 145 9.66 15.05 -5.58
N VAL A 146 8.63 15.88 -5.38
CA VAL A 146 8.56 17.22 -6.02
C VAL A 146 9.67 18.13 -5.48
N GLY A 147 9.99 18.00 -4.19
CA GLY A 147 11.07 18.73 -3.52
C GLY A 147 12.48 18.35 -4.01
N LEU A 148 12.67 17.18 -4.63
CA LEU A 148 13.97 16.75 -5.19
C LEU A 148 14.45 17.68 -6.31
N CYS A 149 13.56 18.40 -6.98
CA CYS A 149 13.90 19.38 -8.01
C CYS A 149 14.43 20.71 -7.44
N LYS A 150 14.50 20.86 -6.11
CA LYS A 150 15.07 22.03 -5.44
C LYS A 150 16.41 21.64 -4.81
N ASN A 151 17.51 22.17 -5.35
CA ASN A 151 18.85 22.02 -4.77
C ASN A 151 18.83 22.49 -3.31
N LYS A 152 18.93 21.54 -2.38
CA LYS A 152 18.90 21.74 -0.92
C LYS A 152 20.13 21.11 -0.25
N ASP A 153 21.18 20.83 -1.02
CA ASP A 153 22.26 19.96 -0.55
C ASP A 153 23.22 20.66 0.44
N ASP A 154 23.12 21.99 0.63
CA ASP A 154 23.91 22.76 1.62
C ASP A 154 23.07 23.32 2.78
N LEU A 155 22.26 22.48 3.43
CA LEU A 155 21.51 22.89 4.61
C LEU A 155 22.34 22.73 5.89
N LYS A 156 22.63 23.85 6.58
CA LYS A 156 23.27 23.86 7.91
C LYS A 156 22.47 23.01 8.91
N GLU A 157 23.15 22.41 9.89
CA GLU A 157 22.58 21.50 10.90
C GLU A 157 21.32 22.05 11.61
N LYS A 158 21.30 23.33 12.01
CA LYS A 158 20.12 23.98 12.60
C LYS A 158 18.90 24.01 11.66
N HIS A 159 19.14 24.07 10.35
CA HIS A 159 18.09 24.03 9.35
C HIS A 159 17.54 22.61 9.18
N ILE A 160 18.40 21.59 9.26
CA ILE A 160 18.00 20.18 9.22
C ILE A 160 17.05 19.87 10.39
N GLU A 161 17.41 20.27 11.61
CA GLU A 161 16.53 20.06 12.78
C GLU A 161 15.19 20.79 12.66
N HIS A 162 15.19 21.98 12.07
CA HIS A 162 13.96 22.73 11.81
C HIS A 162 13.08 22.00 10.79
N GLU A 163 13.63 21.58 9.65
CA GLU A 163 12.90 20.81 8.65
C GLU A 163 12.36 19.50 9.22
N GLN A 164 13.13 18.80 10.06
CA GLN A 164 12.65 17.59 10.71
C GLN A 164 11.43 17.84 11.61
N ARG A 165 11.44 18.95 12.37
CA ARG A 165 10.30 19.35 13.21
C ARG A 165 9.07 19.69 12.37
N VAL A 166 9.27 20.42 11.28
CA VAL A 166 8.21 20.76 10.33
C VAL A 166 7.59 19.48 9.75
N LYS A 167 8.40 18.53 9.26
CA LYS A 167 7.90 17.26 8.71
C LYS A 167 7.15 16.42 9.75
N ARG A 168 7.62 16.35 11.01
CA ARG A 168 6.86 15.70 12.10
C ARG A 168 5.50 16.36 12.35
N SER A 169 5.44 17.69 12.29
CA SER A 169 4.18 18.43 12.44
C SER A 169 3.22 18.12 11.29
N TRP A 170 3.72 18.12 10.05
CA TRP A 170 2.94 17.75 8.87
C TRP A 170 2.38 16.34 8.94
N ILE A 171 3.18 15.35 9.33
CA ILE A 171 2.71 13.97 9.52
C ILE A 171 1.52 13.94 10.50
N LYS A 172 1.63 14.60 11.66
CA LYS A 172 0.54 14.68 12.65
C LYS A 172 -0.72 15.35 12.10
N LYS A 173 -0.57 16.45 11.35
CA LYS A 173 -1.69 17.16 10.72
C LYS A 173 -2.39 16.28 9.68
N LEU A 174 -1.64 15.56 8.86
CA LEU A 174 -2.19 14.64 7.86
C LEU A 174 -3.01 13.52 8.52
N TYR A 175 -2.52 12.93 9.62
CA TYR A 175 -3.31 11.97 10.39
C TYR A 175 -4.63 12.57 10.88
N LEU A 176 -4.61 13.77 11.45
CA LEU A 176 -5.81 14.43 11.94
C LEU A 176 -6.82 14.69 10.80
N ILE A 177 -6.33 15.11 9.62
CA ILE A 177 -7.17 15.33 8.44
C ILE A 177 -7.83 14.02 7.98
N PHE A 178 -7.08 12.92 7.88
CA PHE A 178 -7.64 11.65 7.43
C PHE A 178 -8.57 11.01 8.46
N ILE A 179 -8.29 11.16 9.76
CA ILE A 179 -9.21 10.75 10.83
C ILE A 179 -10.50 11.56 10.75
N ALA A 180 -10.42 12.89 10.59
CA ALA A 180 -11.59 13.74 10.45
C ALA A 180 -12.41 13.36 9.20
N ARG A 181 -11.75 13.03 8.08
CA ARG A 181 -12.43 12.52 6.88
C ARG A 181 -13.19 11.22 7.19
N ASP A 182 -12.55 10.25 7.84
CA ASP A 182 -13.13 8.92 8.05
C ASP A 182 -14.24 8.91 9.10
N PHE A 183 -14.15 9.75 10.13
CA PHE A 183 -15.10 9.76 11.25
C PHE A 183 -16.13 10.89 11.21
N LEU A 184 -15.92 11.94 10.40
CA LEU A 184 -16.88 13.05 10.27
C LEU A 184 -17.45 13.10 8.85
N LEU A 185 -16.61 13.24 7.83
CA LEU A 185 -17.08 13.45 6.46
C LEU A 185 -17.78 12.21 5.90
N MET A 186 -17.15 11.03 5.97
CA MET A 186 -17.75 9.82 5.38
C MET A 186 -19.06 9.41 6.08
N PRO A 187 -19.17 9.40 7.41
CA PRO A 187 -20.45 9.11 8.08
C PRO A 187 -21.53 10.13 7.75
N ALA A 188 -21.20 11.42 7.66
CA ALA A 188 -22.17 12.46 7.28
C ALA A 188 -22.70 12.22 5.84
N LEU A 189 -21.83 11.83 4.91
CA LEU A 189 -22.22 11.50 3.53
C LEU A 189 -23.05 10.22 3.46
N ILE A 190 -22.75 9.21 4.27
CA ILE A 190 -23.55 7.98 4.36
C ILE A 190 -24.95 8.29 4.91
N ILE A 191 -25.05 9.12 5.96
CA ILE A 191 -26.36 9.55 6.50
C ILE A 191 -27.13 10.32 5.43
N TYR A 192 -26.47 11.21 4.69
CA TYR A 192 -27.08 11.93 3.56
C TYR A 192 -27.64 10.96 2.50
N ASP A 193 -26.84 9.99 2.06
CA ASP A 193 -27.27 9.00 1.07
C ASP A 193 -28.46 8.18 1.58
N VAL A 194 -28.45 7.75 2.84
CA VAL A 194 -29.56 7.00 3.46
C VAL A 194 -30.84 7.83 3.50
N VAL A 195 -30.76 9.09 3.94
CA VAL A 195 -31.92 10.00 4.00
C VAL A 195 -32.49 10.24 2.60
N HIS A 196 -31.63 10.44 1.59
CA HIS A 196 -32.05 10.63 0.21
C HIS A 196 -32.82 9.42 -0.32
N ILE A 197 -32.30 8.21 -0.08
CA ILE A 197 -32.97 6.96 -0.48
C ILE A 197 -34.34 6.82 0.19
N TYR A 198 -34.44 7.12 1.48
CA TYR A 198 -35.72 7.06 2.19
C TYR A 198 -36.74 8.05 1.61
N GLN A 199 -36.31 9.25 1.22
CA GLN A 199 -37.19 10.25 0.60
C GLN A 199 -37.65 9.81 -0.79
N GLU A 200 -36.77 9.20 -1.59
CA GLU A 200 -37.09 8.73 -2.94
C GLU A 200 -38.02 7.51 -2.93
N MET A 201 -37.83 6.57 -2.00
CA MET A 201 -38.75 5.43 -1.81
C MET A 201 -40.18 5.88 -1.44
N ALA A 202 -40.31 7.07 -0.83
CA ALA A 202 -41.61 7.64 -0.48
C ALA A 202 -42.32 8.31 -1.68
N THR A 203 -41.63 8.55 -2.80
CA THR A 203 -42.17 9.16 -4.03
C THR A 203 -42.15 8.17 -5.20
N PRO A 204 -43.23 7.42 -5.46
CA PRO A 204 -43.26 6.43 -6.53
C PRO A 204 -43.25 7.11 -7.91
N GLY A 205 -42.23 6.83 -8.73
CA GLY A 205 -42.16 7.28 -10.13
C GLY A 205 -40.79 7.76 -10.62
N LEU A 206 -39.84 8.01 -9.71
CA LEU A 206 -38.48 8.42 -10.09
C LEU A 206 -37.55 7.20 -10.16
N THR A 207 -37.45 6.57 -11.32
CA THR A 207 -36.38 5.59 -11.58
C THR A 207 -35.13 6.34 -12.05
N MET A 208 -34.13 6.45 -11.18
CA MET A 208 -32.77 6.86 -11.56
C MET A 208 -31.74 5.92 -10.94
N GLU A 209 -30.61 5.77 -11.61
CA GLU A 209 -29.46 4.98 -11.16
C GLU A 209 -28.99 5.47 -9.79
N ASN A 210 -29.10 4.62 -8.75
CA ASN A 210 -28.62 4.92 -7.40
C ASN A 210 -27.09 5.01 -7.38
N VAL A 211 -26.55 6.19 -7.71
CA VAL A 211 -25.14 6.50 -7.49
C VAL A 211 -25.00 7.22 -6.16
N PHE A 212 -24.45 6.52 -5.17
CA PHE A 212 -24.24 7.04 -3.82
C PHE A 212 -23.19 8.16 -3.82
N VAL A 213 -23.53 9.33 -3.25
CA VAL A 213 -22.61 10.48 -3.20
C VAL A 213 -21.40 10.14 -2.32
N SER A 214 -21.59 9.39 -1.24
CA SER A 214 -20.49 8.91 -0.38
C SER A 214 -19.46 8.09 -1.16
N GLN A 215 -19.91 7.24 -2.10
CA GLN A 215 -19.04 6.44 -2.94
C GLN A 215 -18.27 7.31 -3.93
N ILE A 216 -18.92 8.27 -4.60
CA ILE A 216 -18.24 9.18 -5.53
C ILE A 216 -17.17 10.00 -4.81
N VAL A 217 -17.49 10.60 -3.67
CA VAL A 217 -16.54 11.42 -2.91
C VAL A 217 -15.37 10.55 -2.40
N GLY A 218 -15.67 9.35 -1.89
CA GLY A 218 -14.66 8.38 -1.48
C GLY A 218 -13.72 7.97 -2.63
N MET A 219 -14.27 7.78 -3.83
CA MET A 219 -13.50 7.51 -5.05
C MET A 219 -12.55 8.64 -5.38
N ILE A 220 -13.06 9.87 -5.49
CA ILE A 220 -12.28 11.03 -5.89
C ILE A 220 -11.12 11.26 -4.91
N ILE A 221 -11.39 11.23 -3.60
CA ILE A 221 -10.37 11.42 -2.58
C ILE A 221 -9.30 10.33 -2.67
N SER A 222 -9.71 9.07 -2.81
CA SER A 222 -8.78 7.95 -2.91
C SER A 222 -7.92 8.07 -4.17
N ALA A 223 -8.54 8.31 -5.33
CA ALA A 223 -7.83 8.47 -6.59
C ALA A 223 -6.78 9.60 -6.51
N ILE A 224 -7.14 10.75 -5.94
CA ILE A 224 -6.19 11.86 -5.74
C ILE A 224 -4.98 11.40 -4.92
N ILE A 225 -5.20 10.76 -3.76
CA ILE A 225 -4.11 10.33 -2.86
C ILE A 225 -3.19 9.31 -3.55
N TYR A 226 -3.74 8.31 -4.22
CA TYR A 226 -2.96 7.26 -4.86
C TYR A 226 -2.23 7.76 -6.13
N LEU A 227 -2.80 8.73 -6.85
CA LEU A 227 -2.16 9.30 -8.04
C LEU A 227 -1.09 10.36 -7.72
N MET A 228 -1.03 10.89 -6.49
CA MET A 228 0.00 11.88 -6.10
C MET A 228 1.42 11.35 -6.33
N VAL A 229 1.71 10.09 -6.00
CA VAL A 229 3.07 9.53 -6.13
C VAL A 229 3.47 9.28 -7.59
N PRO A 230 2.65 8.62 -8.44
CA PRO A 230 2.90 8.55 -9.88
C PRO A 230 3.12 9.91 -10.54
N MET A 231 2.30 10.91 -10.19
CA MET A 231 2.44 12.25 -10.77
C MET A 231 3.72 12.95 -10.29
N ALA A 232 4.05 12.84 -9.01
CA ALA A 232 5.28 13.41 -8.45
C ALA A 232 6.55 12.74 -8.99
N THR A 233 6.54 11.42 -9.16
CA THR A 233 7.67 10.71 -9.77
C THR A 233 7.86 11.09 -11.23
N LEU A 234 6.79 11.10 -12.02
CA LEU A 234 6.82 11.54 -13.42
C LEU A 234 7.40 12.96 -13.52
N TYR A 235 6.90 13.89 -12.70
CA TYR A 235 7.40 15.25 -12.63
C TYR A 235 8.91 15.28 -12.31
N SER A 236 9.35 14.55 -11.29
CA SER A 236 10.76 14.50 -10.90
C SER A 236 11.68 13.93 -11.99
N ILE A 237 11.20 12.94 -12.75
CA ILE A 237 11.94 12.34 -13.87
C ILE A 237 12.03 13.33 -15.04
N ILE A 238 10.91 13.95 -15.41
CA ILE A 238 10.85 14.96 -16.49
C ILE A 238 11.78 16.13 -16.17
N MET A 239 11.70 16.67 -14.96
CA MET A 239 12.55 17.77 -14.53
C MET A 239 14.02 17.39 -14.56
N LYS A 240 14.37 16.17 -14.12
CA LYS A 240 15.75 15.66 -14.18
C LYS A 240 16.27 15.53 -15.61
N ILE A 241 15.45 15.05 -16.54
CA ILE A 241 15.81 14.97 -17.96
C ILE A 241 16.01 16.38 -18.53
N SER A 242 15.14 17.31 -18.16
CA SER A 242 15.17 18.69 -18.65
C SER A 242 16.32 19.52 -18.09
N SER A 243 16.74 19.30 -16.84
CA SER A 243 17.74 20.14 -16.18
C SER A 243 19.18 19.73 -16.46
N ASN A 244 19.40 18.55 -17.08
CA ASN A 244 20.73 17.97 -17.32
C ASN A 244 21.60 17.95 -16.04
N GLU A 245 20.96 17.98 -14.87
CA GLU A 245 21.63 18.10 -13.58
C GLU A 245 22.29 16.79 -13.17
N LYS A 246 23.32 16.94 -12.33
CA LYS A 246 24.11 15.87 -11.70
C LYS A 246 23.23 14.76 -11.09
N PRO A 247 23.79 13.55 -10.89
CA PRO A 247 23.07 12.40 -10.32
C PRO A 247 22.28 12.76 -9.05
N ILE A 248 21.11 12.11 -8.89
CA ILE A 248 20.19 12.27 -7.76
C ILE A 248 21.00 12.37 -6.46
N SER A 249 20.75 13.46 -5.71
CA SER A 249 21.43 13.93 -4.49
C SER A 249 22.28 12.90 -3.75
N GLU A 250 23.45 13.31 -3.25
CA GLU A 250 24.32 12.48 -2.39
C GLU A 250 23.62 11.95 -1.12
N ASN A 251 22.49 12.54 -0.73
CA ASN A 251 21.68 12.10 0.40
C ASN A 251 21.07 10.68 0.17
N PRO A 252 21.47 9.67 0.97
CA PRO A 252 21.02 8.29 0.81
C PRO A 252 19.52 8.11 1.12
N LEU A 253 18.92 8.94 1.97
CA LEU A 253 17.49 8.87 2.27
C LEU A 253 16.64 9.39 1.11
N ARG A 254 17.08 10.47 0.45
CA ARG A 254 16.43 10.96 -0.77
C ARG A 254 16.49 9.93 -1.89
N ARG A 255 17.65 9.28 -2.08
CA ARG A 255 17.80 8.17 -3.04
C ARG A 255 16.84 7.02 -2.72
N LEU A 256 16.72 6.65 -1.45
CA LEU A 256 15.78 5.62 -1.00
C LEU A 256 14.33 6.01 -1.30
N MET A 257 13.92 7.24 -0.96
CA MET A 257 12.56 7.75 -1.21
C MET A 257 12.25 7.84 -2.71
N PHE A 258 13.24 8.18 -3.55
CA PHE A 258 13.07 8.15 -5.00
C PHE A 258 12.79 6.73 -5.52
N VAL A 259 13.60 5.75 -5.11
CA VAL A 259 13.40 4.34 -5.51
C VAL A 259 12.05 3.82 -5.01
N GLN A 260 11.66 4.16 -3.78
CA GLN A 260 10.34 3.86 -3.24
C GLN A 260 9.23 4.46 -4.10
N GLY A 261 9.34 5.75 -4.44
CA GLY A 261 8.40 6.44 -5.33
C GLY A 261 8.23 5.71 -6.66
N VAL A 262 9.34 5.32 -7.31
CA VAL A 262 9.32 4.60 -8.60
C VAL A 262 8.60 3.25 -8.46
N VAL A 263 8.94 2.46 -7.45
CA VAL A 263 8.31 1.15 -7.22
C VAL A 263 6.81 1.30 -6.94
N ILE A 264 6.42 2.22 -6.05
CA ILE A 264 5.02 2.53 -5.75
C ILE A 264 4.29 2.93 -7.04
N SER A 265 4.88 3.84 -7.82
CA SER A 265 4.28 4.35 -9.06
C SER A 265 4.09 3.25 -10.10
N SER A 266 5.09 2.37 -10.28
CA SER A 266 4.98 1.24 -11.20
C SER A 266 3.82 0.31 -10.84
N LEU A 267 3.61 0.00 -9.56
CA LEU A 267 2.51 -0.86 -9.13
C LEU A 267 1.15 -0.20 -9.40
N ILE A 268 1.02 1.08 -9.03
CA ILE A 268 -0.23 1.84 -9.24
C ILE A 268 -0.55 1.93 -10.73
N MET A 269 0.44 2.20 -11.58
CA MET A 269 0.24 2.26 -13.04
C MET A 269 -0.13 0.91 -13.65
N MET A 270 0.48 -0.21 -13.22
CA MET A 270 0.08 -1.55 -13.67
C MET A 270 -1.39 -1.83 -13.35
N ILE A 271 -1.84 -1.40 -12.18
CA ILE A 271 -3.22 -1.57 -11.74
C ILE A 271 -4.17 -0.71 -12.55
N ILE A 272 -3.85 0.56 -12.78
CA ILE A 272 -4.63 1.44 -13.65
C ILE A 272 -4.75 0.85 -15.06
N VAL A 273 -3.66 0.31 -15.62
CA VAL A 273 -3.68 -0.34 -16.95
C VAL A 273 -4.55 -1.59 -16.94
N ALA A 274 -4.39 -2.47 -15.95
CA ALA A 274 -5.20 -3.68 -15.84
C ALA A 274 -6.69 -3.34 -15.75
N PHE A 275 -7.06 -2.34 -14.95
CA PHE A 275 -8.44 -1.87 -14.84
C PHE A 275 -8.92 -1.11 -16.06
N GLY A 276 -8.05 -0.37 -16.77
CA GLY A 276 -8.38 0.25 -18.04
C GLY A 276 -8.76 -0.77 -19.11
N ILE A 277 -8.06 -1.92 -19.14
CA ILE A 277 -8.39 -3.03 -20.04
C ILE A 277 -9.73 -3.66 -19.64
N LEU A 278 -9.96 -3.92 -18.35
CA LEU A 278 -11.24 -4.46 -17.86
C LEU A 278 -12.41 -3.52 -18.12
N PHE A 279 -12.17 -2.20 -18.02
CA PHE A 279 -13.16 -1.17 -18.28
C PHE A 279 -13.63 -1.16 -19.74
N ILE A 280 -12.73 -1.43 -20.70
CA ILE A 280 -13.08 -1.56 -22.12
C ILE A 280 -13.99 -2.79 -22.37
N ILE A 281 -13.86 -3.84 -21.54
CA ILE A 281 -14.62 -5.09 -21.67
C ILE A 281 -15.98 -5.00 -20.96
N ASP A 282 -16.03 -4.44 -19.76
CA ASP A 282 -17.25 -4.25 -18.96
C ASP A 282 -17.20 -2.93 -18.16
N HIS A 283 -17.85 -1.90 -18.70
CA HIS A 283 -17.77 -0.53 -18.22
C HIS A 283 -18.34 -0.33 -16.81
N ARG A 284 -19.44 -1.03 -16.44
CA ARG A 284 -20.21 -0.71 -15.21
C ARG A 284 -19.62 -1.39 -13.97
N ARG A 285 -19.10 -2.61 -14.14
CA ARG A 285 -18.51 -3.38 -13.02
C ARG A 285 -17.09 -2.92 -12.69
N SER A 286 -16.35 -2.39 -13.66
CA SER A 286 -14.91 -2.08 -13.54
C SER A 286 -14.58 -0.89 -12.63
N PHE A 287 -15.44 0.13 -12.52
CA PHE A 287 -15.17 1.31 -11.69
C PHE A 287 -15.15 1.02 -10.19
N ASN A 288 -16.12 0.24 -9.69
CA ASN A 288 -16.16 -0.13 -8.28
C ASN A 288 -14.97 -1.05 -7.91
N ILE A 289 -14.54 -1.90 -8.83
CA ILE A 289 -13.41 -2.82 -8.61
C ILE A 289 -12.07 -2.06 -8.58
N LEU A 290 -11.92 -0.97 -9.35
CA LEU A 290 -10.71 -0.13 -9.34
C LEU A 290 -10.39 0.41 -7.94
N ILE A 291 -11.41 0.81 -7.17
CA ILE A 291 -11.25 1.31 -5.80
C ILE A 291 -10.65 0.23 -4.90
N TYR A 292 -11.21 -0.98 -4.97
CA TYR A 292 -10.70 -2.12 -4.22
C TYR A 292 -9.27 -2.45 -4.63
N GLY A 293 -8.93 -2.26 -5.92
CA GLY A 293 -7.56 -2.32 -6.42
C GLY A 293 -6.61 -1.34 -5.74
N PHE A 294 -6.98 -0.05 -5.69
CA PHE A 294 -6.17 0.96 -4.99
C PHE A 294 -6.04 0.65 -3.49
N GLN A 295 -7.13 0.27 -2.83
CA GLN A 295 -7.10 -0.09 -1.41
C GLN A 295 -6.19 -1.32 -1.16
N ALA A 296 -6.24 -2.33 -2.03
CA ALA A 296 -5.35 -3.49 -1.98
C ALA A 296 -3.87 -3.10 -2.13
N THR A 297 -3.53 -2.16 -3.02
CA THR A 297 -2.13 -1.65 -3.08
C THR A 297 -1.70 -0.96 -1.80
N GLY A 298 -2.65 -0.32 -1.10
CA GLY A 298 -2.37 0.36 0.15
C GLY A 298 -1.85 -0.58 1.23
N LEU A 299 -2.35 -1.83 1.24
CA LEU A 299 -1.92 -2.88 2.16
C LEU A 299 -0.55 -3.46 1.79
N MET A 300 -0.12 -3.34 0.53
CA MET A 300 1.21 -3.78 0.07
C MET A 300 2.30 -2.73 0.29
N LEU A 301 1.95 -1.47 0.57
CA LEU A 301 2.92 -0.39 0.73
C LEU A 301 3.98 -0.67 1.82
N PRO A 302 3.64 -1.20 3.02
CA PRO A 302 4.64 -1.59 4.00
C PRO A 302 5.67 -2.60 3.48
N LEU A 303 5.25 -3.57 2.65
CA LEU A 303 6.16 -4.51 1.99
C LEU A 303 7.08 -3.81 0.99
N GLN A 304 6.54 -2.88 0.19
CA GLN A 304 7.34 -2.10 -0.76
C GLN A 304 8.42 -1.28 -0.05
N ILE A 305 8.07 -0.62 1.06
CA ILE A 305 9.03 0.13 1.88
C ILE A 305 10.13 -0.80 2.41
N GLN A 306 9.78 -1.98 2.91
CA GLN A 306 10.76 -2.95 3.41
C GLN A 306 11.69 -3.44 2.30
N MET A 307 11.13 -3.90 1.17
CA MET A 307 11.91 -4.42 0.04
C MET A 307 12.87 -3.37 -0.52
N THR A 308 12.36 -2.18 -0.83
CA THR A 308 13.17 -1.08 -1.40
C THR A 308 14.28 -0.64 -0.46
N THR A 309 14.00 -0.56 0.85
CA THR A 309 15.01 -0.23 1.86
C THR A 309 16.15 -1.25 1.86
N LEU A 310 15.82 -2.54 1.81
CA LEU A 310 16.82 -3.61 1.78
C LEU A 310 17.64 -3.60 0.49
N ILE A 311 17.00 -3.43 -0.67
CA ILE A 311 17.69 -3.39 -1.97
C ILE A 311 18.66 -2.20 -2.04
N VAL A 312 18.19 -0.99 -1.70
CA VAL A 312 19.02 0.23 -1.76
C VAL A 312 20.17 0.16 -0.77
N CYS A 313 19.94 -0.39 0.42
CA CYS A 313 20.98 -0.60 1.42
C CYS A 313 22.03 -1.62 0.97
N LYS A 314 21.60 -2.78 0.44
CA LYS A 314 22.51 -3.82 -0.04
C LYS A 314 23.36 -3.33 -1.21
N LYS A 315 22.76 -2.53 -2.11
CA LYS A 315 23.50 -1.89 -3.20
C LYS A 315 24.56 -0.93 -2.68
N ALA A 316 24.23 -0.09 -1.69
CA ALA A 316 25.17 0.84 -1.07
C ALA A 316 26.36 0.10 -0.43
N ASP A 317 26.10 -1.00 0.28
CA ASP A 317 27.16 -1.81 0.90
C ASP A 317 28.09 -2.43 -0.16
N SER A 318 27.52 -2.93 -1.26
CA SER A 318 28.28 -3.50 -2.37
C SER A 318 29.16 -2.45 -3.07
N GLU A 319 28.64 -1.24 -3.28
CA GLU A 319 29.38 -0.10 -3.84
C GLU A 319 30.54 0.31 -2.92
N ALA A 320 30.29 0.37 -1.60
CA ALA A 320 31.32 0.68 -0.62
C ALA A 320 32.43 -0.38 -0.57
N SER A 321 32.09 -1.67 -0.63
CA SER A 321 33.08 -2.75 -0.69
C SER A 321 33.89 -2.76 -1.98
N ALA A 322 33.27 -2.45 -3.13
CA ALA A 322 33.97 -2.40 -4.42
C ALA A 322 34.98 -1.25 -4.47
N ASN A 323 34.63 -0.09 -3.90
CA ASN A 323 35.52 1.07 -3.83
C ASN A 323 36.71 0.88 -2.86
N GLN A 324 36.60 -0.04 -1.90
CA GLN A 324 37.73 -0.42 -1.03
C GLN A 324 38.68 -1.45 -1.68
N ILE A 325 38.23 -2.17 -2.71
CA ILE A 325 39.00 -3.22 -3.39
C ILE A 325 39.67 -2.70 -4.67
N ALA A 326 39.21 -1.57 -5.25
CA ALA A 326 39.88 -0.94 -6.38
C ALA A 326 41.27 -0.44 -5.96
N PRO A 327 42.39 -1.02 -6.47
CA PRO A 327 43.70 -0.46 -6.21
C PRO A 327 43.73 0.93 -6.82
N ILE A 328 44.14 1.92 -6.03
CA ILE A 328 44.53 3.24 -6.51
C ILE A 328 45.65 2.97 -7.52
N ALA A 329 45.31 2.99 -8.81
CA ALA A 329 46.32 2.94 -9.85
C ALA A 329 47.25 4.14 -9.60
N PRO A 330 48.56 3.93 -9.41
CA PRO A 330 49.47 5.05 -9.24
C PRO A 330 49.35 5.95 -10.47
N PRO A 331 49.41 7.29 -10.31
CA PRO A 331 49.35 8.19 -11.44
C PRO A 331 50.45 7.82 -12.43
N ALA A 332 50.05 7.55 -13.67
CA ALA A 332 50.97 7.44 -14.79
C ALA A 332 51.66 8.80 -14.93
N TYR A 333 52.90 8.89 -14.48
CA TYR A 333 53.79 10.00 -14.80
C TYR A 333 53.91 10.07 -16.33
N SER A 334 53.46 11.19 -16.91
CA SER A 334 53.75 11.52 -18.32
C SER A 334 55.20 11.99 -18.42
N GLU A 335 55.92 11.45 -19.40
CA GLU A 335 57.31 11.69 -19.75
C GLU A 335 57.71 13.17 -19.85
N LYS A 336 58.93 13.48 -19.41
CA LYS A 336 59.77 14.50 -20.04
C LYS A 336 61.22 14.00 -20.06
N SER A 337 61.52 13.20 -21.09
CA SER A 337 62.89 12.94 -21.52
C SER A 337 63.42 14.20 -22.21
N ASN A 338 64.45 14.81 -21.63
CA ASN A 338 65.26 15.84 -22.27
C ASN A 338 65.95 15.25 -23.50
N ASN A 339 65.61 15.76 -24.69
CA ASN A 339 66.50 15.73 -25.85
C ASN A 339 66.44 17.12 -26.49
N ASP A 340 67.34 17.98 -26.02
CA ASP A 340 67.86 19.14 -26.74
C ASP A 340 69.29 19.36 -26.21
N LEU A 341 70.25 18.65 -26.80
CA LEU A 341 71.65 19.07 -26.91
C LEU A 341 72.40 18.16 -27.90
N ILE A 342 72.83 18.83 -28.98
CA ILE A 342 73.74 18.45 -30.08
C ILE A 342 73.08 17.84 -31.31
#